data_AF-A0A973J0E6-F1
#
_entry.id   AF-A0A973J0E6-F1
#
_cell.length_a   1.000
_cell.length_b   1.000
_cell.length_c   1.000
_cell.angle_alpha   90.00
_cell.angle_beta   90.00
_cell.angle_gamma   90.00
#
_symmetry.space_group_name_H-M   'P 1'
#
loop_
_entity.id
_entity.type
_entity.pdbx_description
1 polymer ?
#
loop_
_entity_poly.entity_id
_entity_poly.type
_entity_poly.pdbx_seq_one_letter_code
_entity_poly.pdbx_strand_id
1 'polypeptide(L)'
;MITTTISSVDFEKTDRDFAFLLQCFREVLHDLGEHELACHLPLNGSAMPLHEYPSAERAIQAFCIFFQLLNMAEENSAAQNRRALEAEKGLPHLNGLWGRTLKRLGELGIAEETIAAMLPSISVEAVLTAHPTEAKRKTVLELHR
;
A
#
# COMPACT_ATOMS: atom_id res chain seq x y z
N MET A 1 14.79 1.07 -3.38
CA MET A 1 14.70 -0.32 -2.92
C MET A 1 14.53 -0.27 -1.40
N ILE A 2 13.29 -0.12 -0.91
CA ILE A 2 12.98 -0.14 0.52
C ILE A 2 12.73 -1.60 0.89
N THR A 3 13.77 -2.25 1.40
CA THR A 3 13.72 -3.64 1.87
C THR A 3 13.30 -3.62 3.33
N THR A 4 12.01 -3.50 3.63
CA THR A 4 11.53 -3.69 5.01
C THR A 4 10.08 -4.17 5.02
N THR A 5 9.79 -5.21 5.81
CA THR A 5 8.46 -5.76 6.17
C THR A 5 7.66 -6.52 5.10
N ILE A 6 8.24 -7.58 4.51
CA ILE A 6 7.46 -8.59 3.78
C ILE A 6 6.67 -9.53 4.73
N SER A 7 6.91 -9.50 6.06
CA SER A 7 6.24 -10.42 7.00
C SER A 7 4.85 -9.97 7.50
N SER A 8 4.21 -8.98 6.88
CA SER A 8 2.95 -8.40 7.39
C SER A 8 1.84 -8.23 6.37
N VAL A 9 1.95 -8.80 5.16
CA VAL A 9 0.83 -8.81 4.22
C VAL A 9 -0.08 -9.98 4.58
N ASP A 10 -1.28 -9.68 5.07
CA ASP A 10 -2.36 -10.66 5.15
C ASP A 10 -2.92 -10.82 3.73
N PHE A 11 -2.39 -11.83 3.02
CA PHE A 11 -2.73 -12.10 1.62
C PHE A 11 -4.21 -12.42 1.44
N GLU A 12 -4.82 -13.18 2.37
CA GLU A 12 -6.24 -13.52 2.29
C GLU A 12 -7.12 -12.28 2.38
N LYS A 13 -6.76 -11.35 3.27
CA LYS A 13 -7.44 -10.06 3.37
C LYS A 13 -7.22 -9.20 2.13
N THR A 14 -5.98 -9.11 1.64
CA THR A 14 -5.67 -8.36 0.43
C THR A 14 -6.50 -8.87 -0.74
N ASP A 15 -6.53 -10.18 -0.96
CA ASP A 15 -7.29 -10.81 -2.04
C ASP A 15 -8.78 -10.52 -1.92
N ARG A 16 -9.35 -10.61 -0.70
CA ARG A 16 -10.76 -10.30 -0.45
C ARG A 16 -11.09 -8.82 -0.73
N ASP A 17 -10.29 -7.90 -0.19
CA ASP A 17 -10.51 -6.46 -0.35
C ASP A 17 -10.33 -6.06 -1.82
N PHE A 18 -9.31 -6.62 -2.49
CA PHE A 18 -9.05 -6.38 -3.91
C PHE A 18 -10.16 -6.94 -4.80
N ALA A 19 -10.63 -8.16 -4.55
CA ALA A 19 -11.73 -8.77 -5.30
C ALA A 19 -13.01 -7.93 -5.18
N PHE A 20 -13.30 -7.38 -4.00
CA PHE A 20 -14.42 -6.47 -3.78
C PHE A 20 -14.26 -5.18 -4.61
N LEU A 21 -13.11 -4.51 -4.51
CA LEU A 21 -12.85 -3.27 -5.27
C LEU A 21 -12.90 -3.49 -6.78
N LEU A 22 -12.34 -4.60 -7.25
CA LEU A 22 -12.35 -4.97 -8.66
C LEU A 22 -13.78 -5.26 -9.15
N GLN A 23 -14.60 -5.93 -8.34
CA GLN A 23 -16.01 -6.15 -8.67
C GLN A 23 -16.77 -4.83 -8.82
N CYS A 24 -16.60 -3.88 -7.89
CA CYS A 24 -17.19 -2.54 -8.01
C CYS A 24 -16.68 -1.81 -9.26
N PHE A 25 -15.40 -1.93 -9.60
CA PHE A 25 -14.85 -1.31 -10.80
C PHE A 25 -15.46 -1.89 -12.09
N ARG A 26 -15.71 -3.20 -12.13
CA ARG A 26 -16.39 -3.85 -13.28
C ARG A 26 -17.83 -3.38 -13.43
N GLU A 27 -18.54 -3.17 -12.32
CA GLU A 27 -19.90 -2.60 -12.34
C GLU A 27 -19.90 -1.18 -12.93
N VAL A 28 -18.95 -0.34 -12.52
CA VAL A 28 -18.77 1.00 -13.10
C VAL A 28 -18.48 0.94 -14.61
N LEU A 29 -17.62 0.02 -15.05
CA LEU A 29 -17.33 -0.16 -16.49
C LEU A 29 -18.57 -0.61 -17.26
N HIS A 30 -19.36 -1.51 -16.69
CA HIS A 30 -20.62 -1.95 -17.28
C HIS A 30 -21.61 -0.78 -17.43
N ASP A 31 -21.76 0.05 -16.40
CA ASP A 31 -22.65 1.22 -16.42
C ASP A 31 -22.21 2.29 -17.44
N LEU A 32 -20.90 2.37 -17.72
CA LEU A 32 -20.34 3.23 -18.75
C LEU A 32 -20.43 2.64 -20.17
N GLY A 33 -20.96 1.43 -20.32
CA GLY A 33 -21.08 0.74 -21.61
C GLY A 33 -19.84 -0.05 -22.03
N GLU A 34 -18.80 -0.10 -21.19
CA GLU A 34 -17.50 -0.74 -21.46
C GLU A 34 -17.51 -2.24 -21.10
N HIS A 35 -18.48 -2.98 -21.65
CA HIS A 35 -18.77 -4.37 -21.29
C HIS A 35 -17.59 -5.32 -21.60
N GLU A 36 -16.93 -5.15 -22.75
CA GLU A 36 -15.77 -5.98 -23.10
C GLU A 36 -14.60 -5.76 -22.14
N LEU A 37 -14.32 -4.50 -21.76
CA LEU A 37 -13.28 -4.21 -20.76
C LEU A 37 -13.63 -4.82 -19.40
N ALA A 38 -14.88 -4.73 -18.96
CA ALA A 38 -15.34 -5.34 -17.72
C ALA A 38 -15.19 -6.88 -17.74
N CYS A 39 -15.45 -7.53 -18.88
CA CYS A 39 -15.32 -8.98 -19.03
C CYS A 39 -13.86 -9.47 -19.04
N HIS A 40 -12.95 -8.69 -19.64
CA HIS A 40 -11.56 -9.11 -19.85
C HIS A 40 -10.59 -8.69 -18.74
N LEU A 41 -11.02 -7.86 -17.78
CA LEU A 41 -10.23 -7.57 -16.58
C LEU A 41 -10.02 -8.84 -15.74
N PRO A 42 -8.77 -9.16 -15.37
CA PRO A 42 -8.45 -10.44 -14.74
C PRO A 42 -8.91 -10.48 -13.28
N LEU A 43 -9.90 -11.31 -12.98
CA LEU A 43 -10.30 -11.63 -11.60
C LEU A 43 -9.55 -12.85 -11.05
N ASN A 44 -9.42 -13.91 -11.86
CA ASN A 44 -8.85 -15.20 -11.46
C ASN A 44 -7.94 -15.82 -12.54
N GLY A 45 -7.47 -15.00 -13.49
CA GLY A 45 -6.60 -15.44 -14.58
C GLY A 45 -7.11 -15.19 -15.99
N SER A 46 -6.18 -15.35 -16.92
CA SER A 46 -6.16 -15.01 -18.36
C SER A 46 -6.66 -13.61 -18.71
N ALA A 47 -5.76 -12.64 -18.57
CA ALA A 47 -5.86 -11.39 -19.29
C ALA A 47 -5.66 -11.61 -20.79
N MET A 48 -6.44 -10.89 -21.58
CA MET A 48 -6.28 -10.87 -23.03
C MET A 48 -5.05 -10.01 -23.41
N PRO A 49 -4.30 -10.32 -24.48
CA PRO A 49 -3.30 -9.43 -25.04
C PRO A 49 -3.86 -8.03 -25.37
N LEU A 50 -3.08 -6.98 -25.13
CA LEU A 50 -3.50 -5.57 -25.33
C LEU A 50 -4.09 -5.26 -26.71
N HIS A 51 -3.62 -5.96 -27.75
CA HIS A 51 -4.05 -5.76 -29.14
C HIS A 51 -5.42 -6.35 -29.46
N GLU A 52 -5.95 -7.21 -28.59
CA GLU A 52 -7.27 -7.83 -28.76
C GLU A 52 -8.36 -6.98 -28.11
N TYR A 53 -8.01 -5.96 -27.32
CA TYR A 53 -8.99 -5.01 -26.78
C TYR A 53 -9.45 -4.04 -27.87
N PRO A 54 -10.74 -3.65 -27.90
CA PRO A 54 -11.26 -2.68 -28.88
C PRO A 54 -10.55 -1.34 -28.85
N SER A 55 -10.05 -0.94 -27.68
CA SER A 55 -9.30 0.29 -27.47
C SER A 55 -8.12 0.03 -26.55
N ALA A 56 -6.91 0.07 -27.10
CA ALA A 56 -5.68 -0.04 -26.33
C ALA A 56 -5.54 1.07 -25.29
N GLU A 57 -5.98 2.30 -25.61
CA GLU A 57 -5.94 3.43 -24.66
C GLU A 57 -6.84 3.17 -23.44
N ARG A 58 -8.09 2.75 -23.65
CA ARG A 58 -9.01 2.45 -22.54
C ARG A 58 -8.56 1.23 -21.75
N ALA A 59 -8.01 0.22 -22.42
CA ALA A 59 -7.43 -0.95 -21.75
C ALA A 59 -6.28 -0.54 -20.83
N ILE A 60 -5.35 0.29 -21.31
CA ILE A 60 -4.24 0.81 -20.49
C ILE A 60 -4.78 1.59 -19.28
N GLN A 61 -5.76 2.48 -19.47
CA GLN A 61 -6.38 3.23 -18.37
C GLN A 61 -7.03 2.31 -17.33
N ALA A 62 -7.77 1.29 -17.79
CA ALA A 62 -8.38 0.30 -16.91
C ALA A 62 -7.34 -0.50 -16.11
N PHE A 63 -6.22 -0.90 -16.74
CA PHE A 63 -5.12 -1.55 -16.04
C PHE A 63 -4.42 -0.62 -15.05
N CYS A 64 -4.25 0.67 -15.37
CA CYS A 64 -3.73 1.64 -14.40
C CYS A 64 -4.61 1.71 -13.15
N ILE A 65 -5.94 1.75 -13.32
CA ILE A 65 -6.89 1.75 -12.18
C ILE A 65 -6.82 0.42 -11.45
N PHE A 66 -6.79 -0.71 -12.15
CA PHE A 66 -6.63 -2.05 -11.57
C PHE A 66 -5.42 -2.12 -10.63
N PHE A 67 -4.24 -1.68 -11.09
CA PHE A 67 -3.04 -1.68 -10.26
C PHE A 67 -3.13 -0.69 -9.10
N GLN A 68 -3.81 0.45 -9.29
CA GLN A 68 -4.06 1.39 -8.21
C GLN A 68 -4.97 0.79 -7.11
N LEU A 69 -6.00 0.03 -7.49
CA LEU A 69 -6.88 -0.67 -6.55
C LEU A 69 -6.14 -1.77 -5.80
N LEU A 70 -5.26 -2.51 -6.48
CA LEU A 70 -4.41 -3.52 -5.85
C LEU A 70 -3.50 -2.88 -4.79
N ASN A 71 -2.81 -1.80 -5.15
CA ASN A 71 -1.96 -1.06 -4.22
C ASN A 71 -2.74 -0.58 -2.98
N MET A 72 -3.96 -0.08 -3.18
CA MET A 72 -4.82 0.37 -2.07
C MET A 72 -5.24 -0.79 -1.15
N ALA A 73 -5.58 -1.95 -1.72
CA ALA A 73 -5.92 -3.15 -0.95
C ALA A 73 -4.73 -3.64 -0.11
N GLU A 74 -3.54 -3.69 -0.72
CA GLU A 74 -2.29 -4.07 -0.04
C GLU A 74 -1.94 -3.10 1.10
N GLU A 75 -1.99 -1.79 0.84
CA GLU A 75 -1.68 -0.77 1.84
C GLU A 75 -2.67 -0.82 3.02
N ASN A 76 -3.97 -0.99 2.75
CA ASN A 76 -4.98 -1.15 3.79
C ASN A 76 -4.76 -2.42 4.61
N SER A 77 -4.49 -3.56 3.95
CA SER A 77 -4.20 -4.83 4.63
C SER A 77 -2.98 -4.70 5.55
N ALA A 78 -1.87 -4.13 5.06
CA ALA A 78 -0.67 -3.88 5.84
C ALA A 78 -0.94 -2.95 7.03
N ALA A 79 -1.70 -1.87 6.83
CA ALA A 79 -2.04 -0.94 7.90
C ALA A 79 -2.91 -1.58 8.98
N GLN A 80 -3.90 -2.39 8.61
CA GLN A 80 -4.76 -3.09 9.56
C GLN A 80 -4.00 -4.18 10.30
N ASN A 81 -3.19 -4.98 9.62
CA ASN A 81 -2.37 -6.01 10.27
C ASN A 81 -1.38 -5.39 11.27
N ARG A 82 -0.76 -4.26 10.92
CA ARG A 82 0.09 -3.52 11.87
C ARG A 82 -0.67 -3.10 13.13
N ARG A 83 -1.89 -2.55 12.99
CA ARG A 83 -2.74 -2.17 14.13
C ARG A 83 -3.16 -3.38 14.97
N ALA A 84 -3.52 -4.48 14.33
CA ALA A 84 -3.91 -5.71 15.03
C ALA A 84 -2.75 -6.29 15.84
N LEU A 85 -1.54 -6.37 15.25
CA LEU A 85 -0.33 -6.81 15.93
C LEU A 85 0.06 -5.87 17.08
N GLU A 86 -0.10 -4.55 16.91
CA GLU A 86 0.13 -3.57 17.98
C GLU A 86 -0.83 -3.78 19.14
N ALA A 87 -2.12 -4.03 18.86
CA ALA A 87 -3.13 -4.26 19.88
C ALA A 87 -2.94 -5.61 20.61
N GLU A 88 -2.54 -6.66 19.90
CA GLU A 88 -2.38 -8.01 20.47
C GLU A 88 -1.06 -8.15 21.25
N LYS A 89 0.05 -7.68 20.68
CA LYS A 89 1.40 -7.94 21.19
C LYS A 89 2.04 -6.72 21.84
N GLY A 90 1.47 -5.55 21.68
CA GLY A 90 2.01 -4.29 22.19
C GLY A 90 3.14 -3.72 21.33
N LEU A 91 3.42 -2.43 21.56
CA LEU A 91 4.43 -1.62 20.86
C LEU A 91 5.83 -2.26 20.69
N PRO A 92 6.38 -3.03 21.67
CA PRO A 92 7.74 -3.54 21.55
C PRO A 92 7.92 -4.71 20.56
N HIS A 93 6.83 -5.31 20.09
CA HIS A 93 6.89 -6.48 19.22
C HIS A 93 7.03 -6.12 17.73
N LEU A 94 6.74 -4.88 17.36
CA LEU A 94 6.81 -4.39 15.98
C LEU A 94 8.20 -3.85 15.61
N ASN A 95 8.74 -4.32 14.48
CA ASN A 95 10.01 -3.85 13.94
C ASN A 95 9.92 -2.40 13.45
N GLY A 96 10.98 -1.61 13.68
CA GLY A 96 11.07 -0.24 13.19
C GLY A 96 10.25 0.79 13.98
N LEU A 97 9.51 0.38 15.01
CA LEU A 97 8.80 1.30 15.90
C LEU A 97 9.63 1.66 17.15
N TRP A 98 9.37 2.85 17.68
CA TRP A 98 10.00 3.36 18.90
C TRP A 98 9.90 2.39 20.08
N GLY A 99 8.74 1.75 20.28
CA GLY A 99 8.53 0.84 21.40
C GLY A 99 9.53 -0.31 21.45
N ARG A 100 9.87 -0.91 20.30
CA ARG A 100 10.88 -1.98 20.22
C ARG A 100 12.28 -1.43 20.49
N THR A 101 12.60 -0.29 19.89
CA THR A 101 13.92 0.33 20.04
C THR A 101 14.18 0.74 21.49
N LEU A 102 13.21 1.40 22.14
CA LEU A 102 13.32 1.80 23.54
C LEU A 102 13.43 0.60 24.48
N LYS A 103 12.62 -0.46 24.27
CA LYS A 103 12.75 -1.71 25.03
C LYS A 103 14.16 -2.31 24.88
N ARG A 104 14.67 -2.38 23.66
CA ARG A 104 16.02 -2.90 23.38
C ARG A 104 17.12 -2.06 24.06
N LEU A 105 16.99 -0.74 24.09
CA LEU A 105 17.96 0.12 24.79
C LEU A 105 17.94 -0.13 26.31
N GLY A 106 16.76 -0.33 26.89
CA GLY A 106 16.62 -0.74 28.29
C GLY A 106 17.22 -2.12 28.57
N GLU A 107 17.01 -3.10 27.69
CA GLU A 107 17.63 -4.45 27.78
C GLU A 107 19.15 -4.40 27.69
N LEU A 108 19.72 -3.39 27.02
CA LEU A 108 21.17 -3.13 26.96
C LEU A 108 21.69 -2.38 28.20
N GLY A 109 20.83 -2.07 29.17
CA GLY A 109 21.21 -1.38 30.41
C GLY A 109 21.42 0.12 30.26
N ILE A 110 20.91 0.74 29.19
CA ILE A 110 21.00 2.19 29.00
C ILE A 110 19.91 2.85 29.84
N ALA A 111 20.31 3.73 30.75
CA ALA A 111 19.41 4.46 31.63
C ALA A 111 18.45 5.37 30.84
N GLU A 112 17.21 5.48 31.31
CA GLU A 112 16.15 6.26 30.66
C GLU A 112 16.54 7.74 30.52
N GLU A 113 17.23 8.29 31.51
CA GLU A 113 17.73 9.67 31.52
C GLU A 113 18.74 9.90 30.40
N THR A 114 19.61 8.92 30.15
CA THR A 114 20.59 8.97 29.06
C THR A 114 19.89 8.94 27.71
N ILE A 115 18.88 8.08 27.55
CA ILE A 115 18.08 8.01 26.31
C ILE A 115 17.39 9.36 26.08
N ALA A 116 16.72 9.90 27.11
CA ALA A 116 16.02 11.17 27.04
C ALA A 116 16.95 12.36 26.72
N ALA A 117 18.17 12.37 27.27
CA ALA A 117 19.16 13.41 27.01
C ALA A 117 19.72 13.36 25.57
N MET A 118 19.74 12.17 24.95
CA MET A 118 20.23 11.98 23.59
C MET A 118 19.19 12.33 22.52
N LEU A 119 17.90 12.13 22.77
CA LEU A 119 16.83 12.37 21.78
C LEU A 119 16.87 13.77 21.14
N PRO A 120 17.11 14.89 21.86
CA PRO A 120 17.20 16.22 21.26
C PRO A 120 18.34 16.40 20.25
N SER A 121 19.38 15.56 20.32
CA SER A 121 20.52 15.60 19.39
C SER A 121 20.27 14.88 18.06
N ILE A 122 19.18 14.10 17.96
CA ILE A 122 18.87 13.33 16.77
C ILE A 122 18.24 14.26 15.74
N SER A 123 18.86 14.33 14.57
CA SER A 123 18.33 15.05 13.40
C SER A 123 18.08 14.07 12.26
N VAL A 124 16.90 14.14 11.66
CA VAL A 124 16.50 13.35 10.50
C VAL A 124 15.95 14.30 9.44
N GLU A 125 16.60 14.33 8.28
CA GLU A 125 16.18 15.16 7.16
C GLU A 125 15.79 14.27 5.97
N ALA A 126 14.55 14.40 5.51
CA ALA A 126 14.07 13.71 4.33
C ALA A 126 14.35 14.55 3.09
N VAL A 127 15.27 14.09 2.23
CA VAL A 127 15.54 14.73 0.93
C VAL A 127 14.62 14.12 -0.11
N LEU A 128 13.54 14.83 -0.43
CA LEU A 128 12.60 14.42 -1.47
C LEU A 128 13.23 14.60 -2.84
N THR A 129 13.22 13.55 -3.65
CA THR A 129 13.68 13.58 -5.03
C THR A 129 12.49 13.45 -5.98
N ALA A 130 12.63 13.98 -7.19
CA ALA A 130 11.64 13.75 -8.23
C ALA A 130 11.57 12.24 -8.55
N HIS A 131 10.37 11.69 -8.63
CA HIS A 131 10.20 10.33 -9.11
C HIS A 131 10.44 10.31 -10.65
N PRO A 132 11.31 9.44 -11.18
CA PRO A 132 11.79 9.50 -12.57
C PRO A 132 10.69 9.30 -13.62
N THR A 133 9.52 8.80 -13.22
CA THR A 133 8.42 8.45 -14.14
C THR A 133 7.06 9.02 -13.73
N GLU A 134 6.96 9.78 -12.63
CA GLU A 134 5.67 10.11 -12.02
C GLU A 134 5.53 11.61 -11.74
N ALA A 135 5.15 12.38 -12.77
CA ALA A 135 4.67 13.74 -12.60
C ALA A 135 3.18 13.71 -12.22
N LYS A 136 2.84 13.38 -10.96
CA LYS A 136 1.46 13.48 -10.49
C LYS A 136 0.98 14.94 -10.62
N ARG A 137 -0.09 15.17 -11.40
CA ARG A 137 -0.81 16.46 -11.38
C ARG A 137 -1.41 16.65 -9.99
N LYS A 138 -1.17 17.81 -9.37
CA LYS A 138 -1.68 18.16 -8.02
C LYS A 138 -3.17 17.84 -7.81
N THR A 139 -3.99 17.95 -8.86
CA THR A 139 -5.42 17.66 -8.86
C THR A 139 -5.79 16.22 -8.50
N VAL A 140 -4.92 15.24 -8.72
CA VAL A 140 -5.19 13.83 -8.37
C VAL A 140 -4.92 13.55 -6.89
N LEU A 141 -4.00 14.28 -6.26
CA LEU A 141 -3.67 14.14 -4.84
C LEU A 141 -4.80 14.64 -3.92
N GLU A 142 -5.63 15.58 -4.39
CA GLU A 142 -6.76 16.11 -3.61
C GLU A 142 -7.98 15.17 -3.58
N LEU A 143 -8.10 14.25 -4.56
CA LEU A 143 -9.23 13.32 -4.66
C LEU A 143 -9.06 12.06 -3.77
N HIS A 144 -7.84 11.77 -3.30
CA HIS A 144 -7.48 10.59 -2.51
C HIS A 144 -7.37 10.87 -0.99
N ARG A 145 -8.09 11.87 -0.47
CA ARG A 145 -8.04 12.25 0.96
C ARG A 145 -9.24 11.75 1.75
#